data_AF-A0A945PEJ6-F1
#
_entry.id   AF-A0A945PEJ6-F1
#
_cell.length_a   1.000
_cell.length_b   1.000
_cell.length_c   1.000
_cell.angle_alpha   90.00
_cell.angle_beta   90.00
_cell.angle_gamma   90.00
#
_symmetry.space_group_name_H-M   'P 1'
#
loop_
_entity.id
_entity.type
_entity.pdbx_description
1 polymer ?
#
loop_
_entity_poly.entity_id
_entity_poly.type
_entity_poly.pdbx_seq_one_letter_code
_entity_poly.pdbx_strand_id
1 'polypeptide(L)'
;MPPTFKELTTYFTEVGADQVSHTEKSYVAHAIGVYTDLKEWGFDEEFARIGLFHSIYGTQLFQGFTLPLEKRGEIRDMIGEYPEYLVYINCAMDRDSFDAQVVRREAPYTILDRFTSESIELDEKTFDDLVSIHLCDWLEQVERSESWDYRRDAFENMAQRLGGIGSESFARTFAKEPQQ
;
A
#
# COMPACT_ATOMS: atom_id res chain seq x y z
N MET A 1 -22.32 12.28 1.85
CA MET A 1 -21.47 12.40 3.06
C MET A 1 -20.34 11.40 2.90
N PRO A 2 -19.10 11.72 3.28
CA PRO A 2 -18.02 10.74 3.23
C PRO A 2 -18.34 9.55 4.16
N PRO A 3 -17.93 8.32 3.84
CA PRO A 3 -18.19 7.17 4.70
C PRO A 3 -17.48 7.35 6.05
N THR A 4 -18.11 6.80 7.07
CA THR A 4 -17.54 6.67 8.41
C THR A 4 -16.53 5.53 8.45
N PHE A 5 -15.57 5.61 9.37
CA PHE A 5 -14.62 4.52 9.61
C PHE A 5 -15.30 3.17 9.91
N LYS A 6 -16.48 3.22 10.57
CA LYS A 6 -17.29 2.03 10.85
C LYS A 6 -17.85 1.40 9.58
N GLU A 7 -18.35 2.20 8.63
CA GLU A 7 -18.84 1.69 7.35
C GLU A 7 -17.70 1.05 6.54
N LEU A 8 -16.54 1.70 6.48
CA LEU A 8 -15.38 1.17 5.78
C LEU A 8 -14.88 -0.15 6.36
N THR A 9 -14.82 -0.28 7.69
CA THR A 9 -14.37 -1.51 8.35
C THR A 9 -15.44 -2.62 8.31
N THR A 10 -16.73 -2.27 8.28
CA THR A 10 -17.83 -3.23 8.14
C THR A 10 -17.78 -3.95 6.79
N TYR A 11 -17.35 -3.27 5.72
CA TYR A 11 -17.19 -3.86 4.40
C TYR A 11 -16.28 -5.10 4.41
N PHE A 12 -15.24 -5.12 5.25
CA PHE A 12 -14.33 -6.27 5.36
C PHE A 12 -15.06 -7.52 5.86
N THR A 13 -15.99 -7.38 6.80
CA THR A 13 -16.84 -8.48 7.25
C THR A 13 -17.82 -8.92 6.15
N GLU A 14 -18.37 -7.98 5.38
CA GLU A 14 -19.30 -8.29 4.29
C GLU A 14 -18.65 -9.13 3.18
N VAL A 15 -17.37 -8.88 2.88
CA VAL A 15 -16.61 -9.63 1.87
C VAL A 15 -15.80 -10.79 2.45
N GLY A 16 -15.86 -11.03 3.76
CA GLY A 16 -15.15 -12.12 4.45
C GLY A 16 -13.64 -11.92 4.61
N ALA A 17 -13.15 -10.70 4.41
CA ALA A 17 -11.75 -10.32 4.57
C ALA A 17 -11.31 -10.28 6.05
N ASP A 18 -12.25 -10.19 6.98
CA ASP A 18 -11.99 -10.18 8.43
C ASP A 18 -11.56 -11.54 8.99
N GLN A 19 -11.80 -12.63 8.26
CA GLN A 19 -11.39 -13.99 8.64
C GLN A 19 -9.96 -14.35 8.18
N VAL A 20 -9.29 -13.43 7.50
CA VAL A 20 -8.00 -13.70 6.85
C VAL A 20 -6.86 -13.34 7.80
N SER A 21 -6.03 -14.33 8.13
CA SER A 21 -4.78 -14.10 8.86
C SER A 21 -3.75 -13.38 7.98
N HIS A 22 -2.96 -12.49 8.57
CA HIS A 22 -1.91 -11.75 7.89
C HIS A 22 -0.76 -11.43 8.84
N THR A 23 0.42 -12.01 8.60
CA THR A 23 1.54 -12.03 9.57
C THR A 23 1.08 -12.60 10.92
N GLU A 24 1.34 -11.91 12.04
CA GLU A 24 0.87 -12.26 13.38
C GLU A 24 -0.49 -11.61 13.74
N LYS A 25 -1.12 -10.88 12.82
CA LYS A 25 -2.40 -10.17 12.98
C LYS A 25 -3.47 -10.70 12.02
N SER A 26 -4.68 -10.15 12.07
CA SER A 26 -5.65 -10.28 10.97
C SER A 26 -5.35 -9.27 9.86
N TYR A 27 -5.79 -9.57 8.64
CA TYR A 27 -5.70 -8.65 7.51
C TYR A 27 -6.36 -7.30 7.79
N VAL A 28 -7.51 -7.30 8.48
CA VAL A 28 -8.18 -6.05 8.90
C VAL A 28 -7.34 -5.25 9.88
N ALA A 29 -6.69 -5.91 10.86
CA ALA A 29 -5.83 -5.22 11.81
C ALA A 29 -4.57 -4.64 11.14
N HIS A 30 -4.03 -5.31 10.12
CA HIS A 30 -2.96 -4.79 9.26
C HIS A 30 -3.42 -3.53 8.50
N ALA A 31 -4.55 -3.62 7.78
CA ALA A 31 -5.14 -2.52 7.04
C ALA A 31 -5.41 -1.27 7.90
N ILE A 32 -5.90 -1.46 9.13
CA ILE A 32 -6.10 -0.36 10.10
C ILE A 32 -4.76 0.24 10.55
N GLY A 33 -3.72 -0.58 10.70
CA GLY A 33 -2.36 -0.12 10.98
C GLY A 33 -1.86 0.83 9.89
N VAL A 34 -1.92 0.40 8.63
CA VAL A 34 -1.49 1.23 7.48
C VAL A 34 -2.32 2.52 7.38
N TYR A 35 -3.64 2.46 7.59
CA TYR A 35 -4.48 3.65 7.69
C TYR A 35 -3.98 4.63 8.76
N THR A 36 -3.63 4.12 9.94
CA THR A 36 -3.18 4.94 11.07
C THR A 36 -1.83 5.57 10.77
N ASP A 37 -0.89 4.78 10.23
CA ASP A 37 0.45 5.25 9.89
C ASP A 37 0.40 6.33 8.80
N LEU A 38 -0.46 6.20 7.78
CA LEU A 38 -0.66 7.26 6.77
C LEU A 38 -1.18 8.57 7.39
N LYS A 39 -2.06 8.51 8.39
CA LYS A 39 -2.50 9.70 9.14
C LYS A 39 -1.33 10.32 9.91
N GLU A 40 -0.50 9.50 10.54
CA GLU A 40 0.71 9.95 11.25
C GLU A 40 1.74 10.57 10.29
N TRP A 41 1.78 10.12 9.04
CA TRP A 41 2.61 10.70 7.99
C TRP A 41 2.08 12.05 7.46
N GLY A 42 0.93 12.51 7.97
CA GLY A 42 0.35 13.81 7.66
C GLY A 42 -0.63 13.80 6.49
N PHE A 43 -0.99 12.63 5.95
CA PHE A 43 -2.02 12.53 4.92
C PHE A 43 -3.41 12.84 5.49
N ASP A 44 -4.27 13.39 4.65
CA ASP A 44 -5.64 13.70 5.02
C ASP A 44 -6.51 12.44 5.16
N GLU A 45 -7.77 12.64 5.56
CA GLU A 45 -8.73 11.56 5.75
C GLU A 45 -9.06 10.82 4.46
N GLU A 46 -9.06 11.49 3.31
CA GLU A 46 -9.41 10.88 2.03
C GLU A 46 -8.29 9.94 1.57
N PHE A 47 -7.03 10.40 1.67
CA PHE A 47 -5.86 9.61 1.31
C PHE A 47 -5.62 8.44 2.28
N ALA A 48 -5.74 8.66 3.59
CA ALA A 48 -5.47 7.60 4.56
C ALA A 48 -6.38 6.37 4.39
N ARG A 49 -7.59 6.54 3.85
CA ARG A 49 -8.51 5.41 3.52
C ARG A 49 -7.91 4.41 2.55
N ILE A 50 -6.94 4.82 1.73
CA ILE A 50 -6.19 3.90 0.88
C ILE A 50 -5.53 2.81 1.73
N GLY A 51 -5.00 3.15 2.90
CA GLY A 51 -4.40 2.19 3.83
C GLY A 51 -5.36 1.07 4.24
N LEU A 52 -6.67 1.33 4.31
CA LEU A 52 -7.64 0.26 4.57
C LEU A 52 -7.71 -0.72 3.39
N PHE A 53 -7.76 -0.23 2.17
CA PHE A 53 -8.03 -1.04 0.98
C PHE A 53 -6.79 -1.40 0.15
N HIS A 54 -5.59 -0.96 0.54
CA HIS A 54 -4.38 -0.99 -0.29
C HIS A 54 -4.03 -2.37 -0.90
N SER A 55 -4.47 -3.45 -0.26
CA SER A 55 -4.24 -4.84 -0.68
C SER A 55 -5.53 -5.60 -1.05
N ILE A 56 -6.68 -4.92 -1.21
CA ILE A 56 -8.00 -5.56 -1.29
C ILE A 56 -8.19 -6.44 -2.53
N TYR A 57 -7.53 -6.11 -3.66
CA TYR A 57 -7.57 -6.91 -4.89
C TYR A 57 -6.45 -7.97 -4.94
N GLY A 58 -5.71 -8.13 -3.85
CA GLY A 58 -4.48 -8.92 -3.77
C GLY A 58 -3.29 -8.19 -4.38
N THR A 59 -2.13 -8.33 -3.76
CA THR A 59 -0.85 -7.81 -4.24
C THR A 59 0.00 -8.93 -4.81
N GLN A 60 1.10 -8.61 -5.49
CA GLN A 60 2.02 -9.64 -6.03
C GLN A 60 2.50 -10.67 -4.98
N LEU A 61 2.58 -10.31 -3.69
CA LEU A 61 2.87 -11.26 -2.62
C LEU A 61 1.64 -11.73 -1.85
N PHE A 62 0.65 -10.87 -1.62
CA PHE A 62 -0.52 -11.21 -0.84
C PHE A 62 -1.67 -11.67 -1.74
N GLN A 63 -1.94 -12.97 -1.73
CA GLN A 63 -3.02 -13.61 -2.48
C GLN A 63 -3.99 -14.39 -1.57
N GLY A 64 -3.87 -14.26 -0.25
CA GLY A 64 -4.73 -14.95 0.72
C GLY A 64 -6.18 -14.47 0.72
N PHE A 65 -6.40 -13.24 0.25
CA PHE A 65 -7.71 -12.68 -0.05
C PHE A 65 -7.60 -11.82 -1.31
N THR A 66 -8.57 -11.95 -2.21
CA THR A 66 -8.68 -11.14 -3.42
C THR A 66 -10.14 -10.80 -3.68
N LEU A 67 -10.48 -9.52 -3.58
CA LEU A 67 -11.77 -9.04 -4.07
C LEU A 67 -11.74 -9.05 -5.61
N PRO A 68 -12.77 -9.58 -6.30
CA PRO A 68 -12.82 -9.56 -7.76
C PRO A 68 -12.78 -8.14 -8.32
N LEU A 69 -12.06 -7.92 -9.43
CA LEU A 69 -11.88 -6.60 -10.04
C LEU A 69 -13.19 -6.00 -10.57
N GLU A 70 -14.23 -6.80 -10.77
CA GLU A 70 -15.58 -6.35 -11.12
C GLU A 70 -16.20 -5.49 -10.01
N LYS A 71 -15.73 -5.65 -8.76
CA LYS A 71 -16.18 -4.88 -7.59
C LYS A 71 -15.42 -3.58 -7.37
N ARG A 72 -14.50 -3.20 -8.28
CA ARG A 72 -13.79 -1.92 -8.19
C ARG A 72 -14.72 -0.71 -8.06
N GLY A 73 -15.86 -0.73 -8.76
CA GLY A 73 -16.88 0.30 -8.64
C GLY A 73 -17.39 0.49 -7.20
N GLU A 74 -17.58 -0.61 -6.45
CA GLU A 74 -18.02 -0.54 -5.04
C GLU A 74 -16.98 0.18 -4.18
N ILE A 75 -15.69 -0.14 -4.35
CA ILE A 75 -14.61 0.52 -3.60
C ILE A 75 -14.50 1.99 -3.99
N ARG A 76 -14.60 2.29 -5.29
CA ARG A 76 -14.56 3.66 -5.82
C ARG A 76 -15.65 4.54 -5.24
N ASP A 77 -16.87 4.03 -5.16
CA ASP A 77 -18.01 4.75 -4.59
C ASP A 77 -17.82 5.01 -3.09
N MET A 78 -17.08 4.15 -2.38
CA MET A 78 -16.77 4.32 -0.96
C MET A 78 -15.64 5.33 -0.72
N ILE A 79 -14.46 5.12 -1.32
CA ILE A 79 -13.26 5.88 -0.96
C ILE A 79 -12.92 7.01 -1.94
N GLY A 80 -13.58 7.09 -3.08
CA GLY A 80 -13.33 8.07 -4.13
C GLY A 80 -12.54 7.50 -5.31
N GLU A 81 -12.57 8.23 -6.44
CA GLU A 81 -11.93 7.83 -7.70
C GLU A 81 -10.41 7.74 -7.59
N TYR A 82 -9.77 8.77 -7.06
CA TYR A 82 -8.32 8.80 -6.95
C TYR A 82 -7.77 7.82 -5.89
N PRO A 83 -8.35 7.74 -4.68
CA PRO A 83 -7.97 6.70 -3.71
C PRO A 83 -8.15 5.27 -4.23
N GLU A 84 -9.26 4.96 -4.91
CA GLU A 84 -9.45 3.63 -5.50
C GLU A 84 -8.45 3.35 -6.63
N TYR A 85 -8.10 4.36 -7.44
CA TYR A 85 -7.06 4.20 -8.45
C TYR A 85 -5.70 3.85 -7.82
N LEU A 86 -5.31 4.51 -6.72
CA LEU A 86 -4.08 4.19 -5.97
C LEU A 86 -4.13 2.78 -5.36
N VAL A 87 -5.28 2.35 -4.84
CA VAL A 87 -5.49 0.97 -4.38
C VAL A 87 -5.30 -0.03 -5.52
N TYR A 88 -5.90 0.25 -6.68
CA TYR A 88 -5.79 -0.61 -7.85
C TYR A 88 -4.34 -0.77 -8.28
N ILE A 89 -3.61 0.33 -8.49
CA ILE A 89 -2.23 0.27 -8.98
C ILE A 89 -1.30 -0.41 -7.97
N ASN A 90 -1.51 -0.23 -6.65
CA ASN A 90 -0.75 -0.95 -5.63
C ASN A 90 -0.97 -2.47 -5.68
N CYS A 91 -2.20 -2.90 -6.00
CA CYS A 91 -2.52 -4.31 -6.20
C CYS A 91 -2.01 -4.85 -7.54
N ALA A 92 -2.07 -4.03 -8.59
CA ALA A 92 -1.80 -4.39 -9.98
C ALA A 92 -0.33 -4.33 -10.37
N MET A 93 0.49 -3.52 -9.69
CA MET A 93 1.87 -3.32 -10.10
C MET A 93 2.68 -4.62 -10.07
N ASP A 94 3.48 -4.81 -11.12
CA ASP A 94 4.67 -5.63 -11.05
C ASP A 94 5.77 -4.87 -10.28
N ARG A 95 6.23 -5.47 -9.18
CA ARG A 95 7.18 -4.87 -8.23
C ARG A 95 8.53 -4.55 -8.86
N ASP A 96 9.01 -5.38 -9.79
CA ASP A 96 10.32 -5.16 -10.43
C ASP A 96 10.26 -3.94 -11.36
N SER A 97 9.17 -3.81 -12.13
CA SER A 97 8.93 -2.63 -12.97
C SER A 97 8.77 -1.36 -12.12
N PHE A 98 8.12 -1.44 -10.96
CA PHE A 98 7.95 -0.34 -10.01
C PHE A 98 9.29 0.08 -9.39
N ASP A 99 10.08 -0.87 -8.88
CA ASP A 99 11.38 -0.59 -8.25
C ASP A 99 12.35 0.10 -9.20
N ALA A 100 12.35 -0.30 -10.48
CA ALA A 100 13.14 0.35 -11.52
C ALA A 100 12.78 1.84 -11.70
N GLN A 101 11.51 2.20 -11.56
CA GLN A 101 11.03 3.59 -11.66
C GLN A 101 11.41 4.44 -10.43
N VAL A 102 11.46 3.84 -9.23
CA VAL A 102 11.86 4.54 -8.00
C VAL A 102 13.24 5.18 -8.15
N VAL A 103 14.17 4.46 -8.78
CA VAL A 103 15.56 4.90 -8.98
C VAL A 103 15.72 5.91 -10.12
N ARG A 104 14.93 5.78 -11.20
CA ARG A 104 15.08 6.59 -12.45
C ARG A 104 14.82 8.09 -12.25
N ARG A 105 13.86 8.46 -11.39
CA ARG A 105 13.46 9.85 -11.07
C ARG A 105 13.20 10.76 -12.30
N GLU A 106 12.51 10.23 -13.31
CA GLU A 106 12.12 10.98 -14.51
C GLU A 106 10.71 10.58 -14.97
N ALA A 107 9.76 11.50 -14.85
CA ALA A 107 8.38 11.30 -15.30
C ALA A 107 8.25 11.39 -16.84
N PRO A 108 7.28 10.69 -17.47
CA PRO A 108 6.32 9.79 -16.84
C PRO A 108 6.96 8.47 -16.37
N TYR A 109 6.44 7.94 -15.26
CA TYR A 109 6.86 6.65 -14.73
C TYR A 109 5.98 5.55 -15.30
N THR A 110 6.59 4.54 -15.91
CA THR A 110 5.86 3.43 -16.53
C THR A 110 6.08 2.16 -15.73
N ILE A 111 5.00 1.57 -15.23
CA ILE A 111 5.00 0.28 -14.53
C ILE A 111 4.14 -0.73 -15.27
N LEU A 112 4.43 -2.02 -15.12
CA LEU A 112 3.66 -3.11 -15.71
C LEU A 112 2.46 -3.44 -14.81
N ASP A 113 1.28 -3.49 -15.41
CA ASP A 113 0.06 -4.01 -14.79
C ASP A 113 0.05 -5.54 -14.92
N ARG A 114 0.16 -6.25 -13.80
CA ARG A 114 0.16 -7.72 -13.79
C ARG A 114 -1.22 -8.34 -14.05
N PHE A 115 -2.31 -7.58 -13.91
CA PHE A 115 -3.66 -8.06 -14.19
C PHE A 115 -3.96 -8.03 -15.68
N THR A 116 -3.54 -6.99 -16.38
CA THR A 116 -3.84 -6.78 -17.81
C THR A 116 -2.66 -7.06 -18.73
N SER A 117 -1.43 -7.14 -18.19
CA SER A 117 -0.17 -7.14 -18.94
C SER A 117 0.08 -5.87 -19.76
N GLU A 118 -0.66 -4.79 -19.48
CA GLU A 118 -0.47 -3.48 -20.11
C GLU A 118 0.44 -2.58 -19.25
N SER A 119 0.84 -1.44 -19.81
CA SER A 119 1.63 -0.44 -19.08
C SER A 119 0.73 0.61 -18.44
N ILE A 120 1.04 1.00 -17.21
CA ILE A 120 0.43 2.13 -16.50
C ILE A 120 1.43 3.27 -16.50
N GLU A 121 1.04 4.41 -17.05
CA GLU A 121 1.82 5.65 -16.99
C GLU A 121 1.35 6.53 -15.84
N LEU A 122 2.29 6.96 -15.00
CA LEU A 122 2.04 7.75 -13.79
C LEU A 122 2.81 9.07 -13.85
N ASP A 123 2.16 10.14 -13.40
CA ASP A 123 2.84 11.42 -13.14
C ASP A 123 3.64 11.37 -11.82
N GLU A 124 4.44 12.41 -11.57
CA GLU A 124 5.29 12.49 -10.36
C GLU A 124 4.49 12.35 -9.07
N LYS A 125 3.35 13.06 -8.98
CA LYS A 125 2.52 13.06 -7.77
C LYS A 125 1.94 11.66 -7.51
N THR A 126 1.34 11.04 -8.53
CA THR A 126 0.70 9.73 -8.37
C THR A 126 1.73 8.64 -8.10
N PHE A 127 2.91 8.73 -8.69
CA PHE A 127 4.01 7.81 -8.38
C PHE A 127 4.51 7.98 -6.93
N ASP A 128 4.68 9.21 -6.44
CA ASP A 128 5.06 9.46 -5.04
C ASP A 128 4.00 9.01 -4.03
N ASP A 129 2.72 9.17 -4.37
CA ASP A 129 1.61 8.67 -3.56
C ASP A 129 1.63 7.14 -3.50
N LEU A 130 1.87 6.47 -4.63
CA LEU A 130 2.05 5.00 -4.68
C LEU A 130 3.26 4.55 -3.85
N VAL A 131 4.39 5.25 -3.97
CA VAL A 131 5.60 4.98 -3.16
C VAL A 131 5.32 5.14 -1.67
N SER A 132 4.53 6.14 -1.29
CA SER A 132 4.12 6.38 0.10
C SER A 132 3.29 5.22 0.65
N ILE A 133 2.30 4.76 -0.11
CA ILE A 133 1.44 3.63 0.29
C ILE A 133 2.27 2.35 0.43
N HIS A 134 3.09 2.02 -0.58
CA HIS A 134 3.83 0.76 -0.62
C HIS A 134 4.95 0.71 0.43
N LEU A 135 5.62 1.84 0.71
CA LEU A 135 6.58 1.94 1.80
C LEU A 135 5.89 1.84 3.16
N CYS A 136 4.78 2.55 3.36
CA CYS A 136 4.03 2.54 4.62
C CYS A 136 3.51 1.13 4.94
N ASP A 137 2.92 0.43 3.96
CA ASP A 137 2.48 -0.97 4.08
C ASP A 137 3.59 -1.88 4.59
N TRP A 138 4.79 -1.75 4.02
CA TRP A 138 5.92 -2.57 4.44
C TRP A 138 6.43 -2.23 5.84
N LEU A 139 6.61 -0.93 6.14
CA LEU A 139 7.14 -0.49 7.42
C LEU A 139 6.21 -0.83 8.58
N GLU A 140 4.90 -0.89 8.36
CA GLU A 140 3.94 -1.29 9.39
C GLU A 140 4.12 -2.76 9.81
N GLN A 141 4.54 -3.64 8.87
CA GLN A 141 4.53 -5.10 9.10
C GLN A 141 5.91 -5.75 9.26
N VAL A 142 6.99 -5.13 8.79
CA VAL A 142 8.32 -5.77 8.71
C VAL A 142 8.84 -6.32 10.05
N GLU A 143 8.56 -5.61 11.15
CA GLU A 143 8.97 -6.03 12.50
C GLU A 143 8.31 -7.36 12.89
N ARG A 144 7.05 -7.57 12.52
CA ARG A 144 6.27 -8.77 12.87
C ARG A 144 6.47 -9.93 11.91
N SER A 145 6.80 -9.63 10.65
CA SER A 145 7.10 -10.67 9.66
C SER A 145 8.55 -11.15 9.75
N GLU A 146 9.39 -10.49 10.56
CA GLU A 146 10.84 -10.70 10.69
C GLU A 146 11.59 -10.69 9.35
N SER A 147 10.97 -10.14 8.30
CA SER A 147 11.42 -10.26 6.92
C SER A 147 12.33 -9.08 6.52
N TRP A 148 13.25 -8.68 7.40
CA TRP A 148 14.05 -7.46 7.30
C TRP A 148 14.84 -7.34 5.98
N ASP A 149 15.33 -8.45 5.43
CA ASP A 149 16.12 -8.47 4.20
C ASP A 149 15.27 -8.50 2.91
N TYR A 150 13.96 -8.69 3.02
CA TYR A 150 13.10 -8.73 1.85
C TYR A 150 13.05 -7.36 1.15
N ARG A 151 13.62 -7.28 -0.06
CA ARG A 151 13.66 -6.07 -0.89
C ARG A 151 14.17 -4.83 -0.12
N ARG A 152 15.09 -5.02 0.82
CA ARG A 152 15.63 -3.94 1.68
C ARG A 152 16.06 -2.72 0.86
N ASP A 153 16.90 -2.94 -0.15
CA ASP A 153 17.41 -1.86 -1.01
C ASP A 153 16.27 -1.10 -1.72
N ALA A 154 15.21 -1.80 -2.14
CA ALA A 154 14.06 -1.16 -2.78
C ALA A 154 13.31 -0.25 -1.79
N PHE A 155 13.06 -0.74 -0.57
CA PHE A 155 12.40 0.06 0.46
C PHE A 155 13.27 1.24 0.95
N GLU A 156 14.59 1.07 1.00
CA GLU A 156 15.51 2.18 1.27
C GLU A 156 15.45 3.23 0.15
N ASN A 157 15.47 2.82 -1.12
CA ASN A 157 15.33 3.74 -2.26
C ASN A 157 13.99 4.50 -2.22
N MET A 158 12.89 3.85 -1.82
CA MET A 158 11.59 4.50 -1.62
C MET A 158 11.66 5.53 -0.49
N ALA A 159 12.27 5.18 0.64
CA ALA A 159 12.43 6.09 1.77
C ALA A 159 13.28 7.32 1.41
N GLN A 160 14.38 7.12 0.66
CA GLN A 160 15.21 8.20 0.13
C GLN A 160 14.46 9.04 -0.92
N ARG A 161 13.58 8.41 -1.71
CA ARG A 161 12.75 9.11 -2.69
C ARG A 161 11.83 10.11 -2.02
N LEU A 162 11.11 9.67 -0.99
CA LEU A 162 10.16 10.49 -0.24
C LEU A 162 10.85 11.51 0.69
N GLY A 163 12.07 11.21 1.14
CA GLY A 163 12.74 12.02 2.16
C GLY A 163 11.90 12.12 3.44
N GLY A 164 12.13 13.18 4.23
CA GLY A 164 11.29 13.58 5.37
C GLY A 164 10.75 12.41 6.20
N ILE A 165 9.43 12.35 6.35
CA ILE A 165 8.76 11.32 7.15
C ILE A 165 8.99 9.89 6.63
N GLY A 166 9.20 9.69 5.32
CA GLY A 166 9.51 8.38 4.75
C GLY A 166 10.89 7.87 5.18
N SER A 167 11.93 8.71 5.06
CA SER A 167 13.28 8.42 5.55
C SER A 167 13.33 8.24 7.07
N GLU A 168 12.64 9.09 7.82
CA GLU A 168 12.56 9.02 9.28
C GLU A 168 11.85 7.73 9.75
N SER A 169 10.75 7.35 9.08
CA SER A 169 10.02 6.14 9.42
C SER A 169 10.80 4.88 9.08
N PHE A 170 11.47 4.84 7.92
CA PHE A 170 12.37 3.74 7.57
C PHE A 170 13.48 3.56 8.62
N ALA A 171 14.20 4.64 8.96
CA ALA A 171 15.27 4.60 9.95
C ALA A 171 14.76 4.16 11.33
N ARG A 172 13.60 4.68 11.77
CA ARG A 172 12.98 4.32 13.05
C ARG A 172 12.58 2.85 13.11
N THR A 173 12.03 2.31 12.04
CA THR A 173 11.60 0.89 11.98
C THR A 173 12.82 -0.03 11.93
N PHE A 174 13.79 0.23 11.05
CA PHE A 174 14.98 -0.62 10.90
C PHE A 174 15.96 -0.51 12.08
N ALA A 175 15.88 0.53 12.91
CA ALA A 175 16.61 0.58 14.19
C ALA A 175 16.18 -0.52 15.19
N LYS A 176 15.03 -1.17 14.97
CA LYS A 176 14.52 -2.27 15.79
C LYS A 176 14.95 -3.65 15.28
N GLU A 177 15.63 -3.71 14.15
CA GLU A 177 16.13 -4.97 13.60
C GLU A 177 17.03 -5.69 14.63
N PRO A 178 16.77 -6.98 14.94
CA PRO A 178 17.61 -7.74 15.85
C PRO A 178 19.05 -7.82 15.33
N GLN A 179 20.03 -7.55 16.19
CA GLN A 179 21.44 -7.77 15.86
C GLN A 179 21.68 -9.29 15.75
N GLN A 180 22.19 -9.72 14.59
CA GLN A 180 22.60 -11.10 14.33
C GLN A 180 23.81 -11.51 15.17
#